data_AF-A0A1R0LER6-F1
#
_entry.id   AF-A0A1R0LER6-F1
#
_cell.length_a   1.000
_cell.length_b   1.000
_cell.length_c   1.000
_cell.angle_alpha   90.00
_cell.angle_beta   90.00
_cell.angle_gamma   90.00
#
_symmetry.space_group_name_H-M   'P 1'
#
loop_
_entity.id
_entity.type
_entity.pdbx_description
1 polymer ?
#
loop_
_entity_poly.entity_id
_entity_poly.type
_entity_poly.pdbx_seq_one_letter_code
_entity_poly.pdbx_strand_id
1 'polypeptide(L)'
;MAGQAHYTSAPPSAGAPHGGFRFTAVSPTARPVLDVLRPLTGYARPPRTDRHHHFPVAFAYDRPDDDAAVLTRTVFTGHDYSGRWGNHFCHAWYATPDELAGLRPVELWDSPDWAPAPACDDGGLPDLTQLVPGSAVGPDRAARLLAGHGVPGVRLLERLLTAALRALGGEGPAATLVSADPDRVVDWIAAASYTLPAGLAARLTFTTYTARPEDDHHHLTGTRPETGDRVTGPVFDLGRLTVTGCPEPGPAARFLAGALGSGRLDALDAVAELWDAGPADDVEAGVRRLRAGCALLAGDSDAGAFGGEGSSLVGFVRGVAELRPQEAGLAPERLRDAVARHLADGTAPLGDVRAATAPLPEPYRRAVLAGLLGALETSAELRTAALDAQACASLATLVEEAPDLLAAGPATALYALRRAPGEPRPAALRILRLFRQGLWEETETYEALRELVAADKRQPDRAPWLLRRRGPAREKE
;
A
#
# COMPACT_ATOMS: atom_id res chain seq x y z
N MET A 1 -5.52 27.86 11.39
CA MET A 1 -6.88 28.35 11.09
C MET A 1 -7.27 27.91 9.69
N ALA A 2 -8.33 27.11 9.56
CA ALA A 2 -8.80 26.66 8.24
C ALA A 2 -9.68 27.73 7.59
N GLY A 3 -9.58 27.88 6.28
CA GLY A 3 -10.42 28.77 5.49
C GLY A 3 -11.73 28.08 5.07
N GLN A 4 -12.80 28.87 4.96
CA GLN A 4 -14.08 28.44 4.38
C GLN A 4 -14.58 29.39 3.27
N ALA A 5 -15.35 28.84 2.34
CA ALA A 5 -16.00 29.56 1.25
C ALA A 5 -17.36 28.94 0.87
N HIS A 6 -18.29 29.80 0.48
CA HIS A 6 -19.62 29.43 -0.01
C HIS A 6 -19.72 29.67 -1.52
N TYR A 7 -20.07 28.64 -2.28
CA TYR A 7 -20.22 28.70 -3.73
C TYR A 7 -21.65 28.34 -4.16
N THR A 8 -22.30 29.24 -4.89
CA THR A 8 -23.66 29.01 -5.42
C THR A 8 -23.98 30.00 -6.55
N SER A 9 -25.12 29.82 -7.21
CA SER A 9 -25.63 30.80 -8.18
C SER A 9 -26.23 32.02 -7.48
N ALA A 10 -25.76 33.22 -7.82
CA ALA A 10 -26.19 34.47 -7.20
C ALA A 10 -26.50 35.57 -8.23
N PRO A 11 -27.42 36.52 -7.92
CA PRO A 11 -27.77 37.62 -8.82
C PRO A 11 -26.59 38.58 -9.04
N PRO A 12 -26.61 39.44 -10.06
CA PRO A 12 -25.63 40.52 -10.21
C PRO A 12 -25.50 41.35 -8.91
N SER A 13 -24.28 41.73 -8.55
CA SER A 13 -24.00 42.64 -7.43
C SER A 13 -22.97 43.69 -7.84
N ALA A 14 -22.74 44.70 -6.99
CA ALA A 14 -21.81 45.79 -7.28
C ALA A 14 -20.38 45.31 -7.61
N GLY A 15 -19.93 44.18 -7.06
CA GLY A 15 -18.63 43.57 -7.34
C GLY A 15 -18.65 42.46 -8.41
N ALA A 16 -19.82 42.09 -8.93
CA ALA A 16 -19.99 41.03 -9.92
C ALA A 16 -21.18 41.39 -10.85
N PRO A 17 -20.92 42.11 -11.96
CA PRO A 17 -21.97 42.66 -12.82
C PRO A 17 -22.78 41.60 -13.57
N HIS A 18 -22.29 40.36 -13.61
CA HIS A 18 -22.99 39.22 -14.17
C HIS A 18 -23.40 38.28 -13.04
N GLY A 19 -24.64 37.80 -13.08
CA GLY A 19 -25.12 36.75 -12.19
C GLY A 19 -24.68 35.37 -12.67
N GLY A 20 -24.74 34.39 -11.77
CA GLY A 20 -24.31 33.02 -12.04
C GLY A 20 -23.55 32.40 -10.87
N PHE A 21 -22.93 31.24 -11.12
CA PHE A 21 -22.17 30.51 -10.10
C PHE A 21 -20.88 31.25 -9.73
N ARG A 22 -20.72 31.53 -8.44
CA ARG A 22 -19.54 32.20 -7.88
C ARG A 22 -19.41 31.93 -6.38
N PHE A 23 -18.25 32.30 -5.84
CA PHE A 23 -18.11 32.42 -4.39
C PHE A 23 -18.91 33.63 -3.90
N THR A 24 -19.81 33.41 -2.95
CA THR A 24 -20.73 34.41 -2.40
C THR A 24 -20.27 34.91 -1.04
N ALA A 25 -19.63 34.05 -0.25
CA ALA A 25 -19.00 34.40 1.01
C ALA A 25 -17.66 33.66 1.14
N VAL A 26 -16.63 34.34 1.63
CA VAL A 26 -15.25 33.83 1.68
C VAL A 26 -14.56 34.35 2.93
N SER A 27 -13.87 33.47 3.63
CA SER A 27 -13.02 33.80 4.78
C SER A 27 -11.64 34.33 4.39
N PRO A 28 -10.92 35.03 5.28
CA PRO A 28 -9.57 35.52 4.99
C PRO A 28 -8.61 34.45 4.47
N THR A 29 -8.56 33.28 5.11
CA THR A 29 -7.65 32.18 4.74
C THR A 29 -8.02 31.53 3.40
N ALA A 30 -9.32 31.43 3.07
CA ALA A 30 -9.74 30.82 1.80
C ALA A 30 -9.55 31.76 0.58
N ARG A 31 -9.38 33.07 0.80
CA ARG A 31 -9.40 34.05 -0.29
C ARG A 31 -8.25 33.94 -1.31
N PRO A 32 -7.00 33.65 -0.91
CA PRO A 32 -5.90 33.46 -1.85
C PRO A 32 -6.00 32.17 -2.69
N VAL A 33 -6.83 31.21 -2.28
CA VAL A 33 -6.88 29.84 -2.85
C VAL A 33 -8.19 29.54 -3.58
N LEU A 34 -8.98 30.55 -3.93
CA LEU A 34 -10.26 30.35 -4.60
C LEU A 34 -10.14 29.63 -5.96
N ASP A 35 -9.02 29.78 -6.66
CA ASP A 35 -8.77 29.08 -7.93
C ASP A 35 -8.49 27.58 -7.72
N VAL A 36 -7.93 27.21 -6.56
CA VAL A 36 -7.77 25.80 -6.13
C VAL A 36 -9.12 25.21 -5.74
N LEU A 37 -9.97 25.99 -5.04
CA LEU A 37 -11.28 25.51 -4.61
C LEU A 37 -12.28 25.36 -5.76
N ARG A 38 -12.26 26.25 -6.75
CA ARG A 38 -13.30 26.36 -7.79
C ARG A 38 -13.55 25.04 -8.56
N PRO A 39 -12.54 24.31 -9.05
CA PRO A 39 -12.77 23.04 -9.76
C PRO A 39 -13.53 22.00 -8.92
N LEU A 40 -13.40 22.06 -7.59
CA LEU A 40 -13.94 21.09 -6.63
C LEU A 40 -15.36 21.41 -6.15
N THR A 41 -15.93 22.54 -6.60
CA THR A 41 -17.30 22.98 -6.23
C THR A 41 -18.40 22.44 -7.13
N GLY A 42 -18.04 21.73 -8.21
CA GLY A 42 -18.97 21.27 -9.23
C GLY A 42 -19.95 20.20 -8.71
N TYR A 43 -21.20 20.26 -9.19
CA TYR A 43 -22.19 19.22 -8.94
C TYR A 43 -22.93 18.85 -10.22
N ALA A 44 -22.79 17.59 -10.62
CA ALA A 44 -23.56 17.01 -11.72
C ALA A 44 -24.75 16.23 -11.15
N ARG A 45 -25.95 16.47 -11.67
CA ARG A 45 -27.15 15.75 -11.24
C ARG A 45 -27.10 14.27 -11.66
N PRO A 46 -27.73 13.35 -10.90
CA PRO A 46 -27.85 11.97 -11.34
C PRO A 46 -28.64 11.89 -12.65
N PRO A 47 -28.28 10.99 -13.57
CA PRO A 47 -29.01 10.82 -14.81
C PRO A 47 -30.48 10.46 -14.52
N ARG A 48 -31.40 10.97 -15.34
CA ARG A 48 -32.84 10.65 -15.30
C ARG A 48 -33.55 11.00 -13.98
N THR A 49 -33.02 11.91 -13.17
CA THR A 49 -33.72 12.42 -11.98
C THR A 49 -34.76 13.48 -12.35
N ASP A 50 -35.96 13.34 -11.81
CA ASP A 50 -37.00 14.37 -11.84
C ASP A 50 -36.93 15.27 -10.60
N ARG A 51 -37.83 16.26 -10.53
CA ARG A 51 -37.89 17.25 -9.44
C ARG A 51 -38.35 16.68 -8.08
N HIS A 52 -38.77 15.42 -8.03
CA HIS A 52 -39.33 14.79 -6.83
C HIS A 52 -38.36 13.82 -6.15
N HIS A 53 -37.17 13.64 -6.72
CA HIS A 53 -36.15 12.76 -6.17
C HIS A 53 -35.26 13.49 -5.13
N HIS A 54 -34.88 12.77 -4.08
CA HIS A 54 -33.83 13.23 -3.17
C HIS A 54 -32.48 13.18 -3.90
N PHE A 55 -31.80 14.32 -3.96
CA PHE A 55 -30.47 14.44 -4.55
C PHE A 55 -29.42 14.06 -3.50
N PRO A 56 -28.40 13.26 -3.87
CA PRO A 56 -27.34 12.88 -2.95
C PRO A 56 -26.51 14.10 -2.53
N VAL A 57 -26.04 14.09 -1.29
CA VAL A 57 -25.00 15.03 -0.85
C VAL A 57 -23.67 14.56 -1.39
N ALA A 58 -22.97 15.42 -2.13
CA ALA A 58 -21.59 15.18 -2.57
C ALA A 58 -20.65 15.77 -1.53
N PHE A 59 -20.01 14.89 -0.74
CA PHE A 59 -18.93 15.26 0.14
C PHE A 59 -17.63 14.73 -0.45
N ALA A 60 -16.65 15.61 -0.61
CA ALA A 60 -15.37 15.24 -1.16
C ALA A 60 -14.24 15.69 -0.23
N TYR A 61 -13.18 14.88 -0.22
CA TYR A 61 -11.90 15.20 0.37
C TYR A 61 -10.82 15.06 -0.69
N ASP A 62 -10.09 16.15 -0.93
CA ASP A 62 -9.07 16.25 -1.96
C ASP A 62 -7.76 16.83 -1.39
N ARG A 63 -6.66 16.53 -2.07
CA ARG A 63 -5.32 17.03 -1.82
C ARG A 63 -4.72 17.56 -3.13
N PRO A 64 -4.99 18.82 -3.48
CA PRO A 64 -4.44 19.44 -4.68
C PRO A 64 -2.91 19.42 -4.73
N ASP A 65 -2.27 19.46 -3.56
CA ASP A 65 -0.83 19.30 -3.35
C ASP A 65 -0.56 18.73 -1.94
N ASP A 66 0.72 18.58 -1.58
CA ASP A 66 1.13 18.00 -0.30
C ASP A 66 0.86 18.91 0.91
N ASP A 67 0.69 20.21 0.70
CA ASP A 67 0.50 21.23 1.74
C ASP A 67 -0.97 21.68 1.87
N ALA A 68 -1.85 21.17 1.01
CA ALA A 68 -3.25 21.53 0.94
C ALA A 68 -4.19 20.33 1.17
N ALA A 69 -5.19 20.55 2.00
CA ALA A 69 -6.33 19.68 2.20
C ALA A 69 -7.62 20.46 1.91
N VAL A 70 -8.46 19.93 1.03
CA VAL A 70 -9.73 20.54 0.67
C VAL A 70 -10.87 19.60 1.01
N LEU A 71 -11.87 20.10 1.73
CA LEU A 71 -13.13 19.40 1.93
C LEU A 71 -14.25 20.18 1.27
N THR A 72 -15.13 19.51 0.54
CA THR A 72 -16.34 20.15 0.00
C THR A 72 -17.57 19.38 0.41
N ARG A 73 -18.65 20.10 0.70
CA ARG A 73 -19.97 19.55 0.90
C ARG A 73 -20.95 20.27 0.00
N THR A 74 -21.43 19.56 -1.01
CA THR A 74 -22.29 20.12 -2.06
C THR A 74 -23.66 19.48 -2.03
N VAL A 75 -24.68 20.34 -1.99
CA VAL A 75 -26.09 19.96 -1.97
C VAL A 75 -26.84 20.61 -3.11
N PHE A 76 -27.75 19.87 -3.73
CA PHE A 76 -28.61 20.43 -4.76
C PHE A 76 -29.71 21.28 -4.12
N THR A 77 -29.85 22.54 -4.56
CA THR A 77 -30.79 23.52 -3.97
C THR A 77 -31.98 23.82 -4.87
N GLY A 78 -32.05 23.24 -6.06
CA GLY A 78 -33.21 23.36 -6.95
C GLY A 78 -33.08 24.51 -7.94
N HIS A 79 -33.84 25.59 -7.71
CA HIS A 79 -33.85 26.76 -8.59
C HIS A 79 -32.75 27.76 -8.22
N ASP A 80 -32.15 28.41 -9.21
CA ASP A 80 -31.27 29.55 -8.99
C ASP A 80 -32.07 30.86 -8.82
N TYR A 81 -31.37 31.97 -8.59
CA TYR A 81 -31.97 33.30 -8.43
C TYR A 81 -32.83 33.75 -9.64
N SER A 82 -32.64 33.15 -10.82
CA SER A 82 -33.42 33.43 -12.03
C SER A 82 -34.66 32.53 -12.18
N GLY A 83 -34.87 31.59 -11.25
CA GLY A 83 -35.88 30.55 -11.34
C GLY A 83 -35.47 29.38 -12.24
N ARG A 84 -34.25 29.35 -12.77
CA ARG A 84 -33.77 28.23 -13.60
C ARG A 84 -33.44 27.05 -12.70
N TRP A 85 -33.98 25.89 -13.05
CA TRP A 85 -33.68 24.63 -12.36
C TRP A 85 -32.24 24.18 -12.61
N GLY A 86 -31.53 23.76 -11.56
CA GLY A 86 -30.15 23.28 -11.66
C GLY A 86 -29.17 23.91 -10.66
N ASN A 87 -29.65 24.63 -9.65
CA ASN A 87 -28.79 25.25 -8.65
C ASN A 87 -28.26 24.23 -7.63
N HIS A 88 -27.06 24.50 -7.13
CA HIS A 88 -26.45 23.80 -6.01
C HIS A 88 -25.75 24.80 -5.11
N PHE A 89 -25.55 24.38 -3.87
CA PHE A 89 -24.77 25.10 -2.88
C PHE A 89 -23.62 24.19 -2.45
N CYS A 90 -22.39 24.70 -2.57
CA CYS A 90 -21.18 24.06 -2.09
C CYS A 90 -20.60 24.90 -0.95
N HIS A 91 -20.39 24.26 0.19
CA HIS A 91 -19.54 24.78 1.25
C HIS A 91 -18.17 24.10 1.12
N ALA A 92 -17.12 24.87 0.92
CA ALA A 92 -15.76 24.39 0.76
C ALA A 92 -14.88 24.85 1.93
N TRP A 93 -14.05 23.95 2.44
CA TRP A 93 -13.01 24.21 3.43
C TRP A 93 -11.64 23.99 2.83
N TYR A 94 -10.72 24.88 3.18
CA TYR A 94 -9.30 24.78 2.87
C TYR A 94 -8.53 24.71 4.18
N ALA A 95 -7.73 23.67 4.35
CA ALA A 95 -6.91 23.44 5.51
C ALA A 95 -5.52 22.99 5.08
N THR A 96 -4.58 23.09 6.01
CA THR A 96 -3.29 22.41 5.93
C THR A 96 -3.42 20.98 6.48
N PRO A 97 -2.56 20.03 6.06
CA PRO A 97 -2.55 18.68 6.61
C PRO A 97 -2.43 18.63 8.14
N ASP A 98 -1.66 19.55 8.73
CA ASP A 98 -1.46 19.64 10.18
C ASP A 98 -2.75 20.00 10.94
N GLU A 99 -3.67 20.74 10.31
CA GLU A 99 -4.98 21.06 10.90
C GLU A 99 -5.93 19.87 10.92
N LEU A 100 -5.65 18.85 10.11
CA LEU A 100 -6.34 17.56 10.11
C LEU A 100 -5.59 16.51 10.95
N ALA A 101 -4.49 16.88 11.63
CA ALA A 101 -3.74 15.94 12.44
C ALA A 101 -4.63 15.30 13.53
N GLY A 102 -4.64 13.97 13.57
CA GLY A 102 -5.48 13.20 14.49
C GLY A 102 -6.93 13.02 14.04
N LEU A 103 -7.34 13.60 12.91
CA LEU A 103 -8.65 13.40 12.30
C LEU A 103 -8.56 12.52 11.06
N ARG A 104 -9.62 11.74 10.80
CA ARG A 104 -9.86 11.17 9.48
C ARG A 104 -10.75 12.15 8.71
N PRO A 105 -10.44 12.51 7.46
CA PRO A 105 -11.27 13.46 6.70
C PRO A 105 -12.76 13.05 6.60
N VAL A 106 -13.04 11.75 6.58
CA VAL A 106 -14.41 11.21 6.57
C VAL A 106 -15.22 11.52 7.84
N GLU A 107 -14.56 11.77 8.98
CA GLU A 107 -15.22 12.19 10.24
C GLU A 107 -15.85 13.56 10.15
N LEU A 108 -15.45 14.37 9.17
CA LEU A 108 -16.02 15.69 8.94
C LEU A 108 -17.32 15.63 8.12
N TRP A 109 -17.79 14.46 7.65
CA TRP A 109 -19.01 14.31 6.84
C TRP A 109 -20.24 15.05 7.41
N ASP A 110 -20.47 14.90 8.72
CA ASP A 110 -21.59 15.52 9.45
C ASP A 110 -21.13 16.57 10.46
N SER A 111 -19.96 17.17 10.23
CA SER A 111 -19.47 18.25 11.09
C SER A 111 -20.52 19.35 11.27
N PRO A 112 -20.69 19.88 12.51
CA PRO A 112 -21.67 20.93 12.79
C PRO A 112 -21.34 22.26 12.10
N ASP A 113 -20.11 22.44 11.62
CA ASP A 113 -19.66 23.67 10.97
C ASP A 113 -20.13 23.76 9.50
N TRP A 114 -20.70 22.68 8.95
CA TRP A 114 -21.28 22.72 7.61
C TRP A 114 -22.54 23.59 7.59
N ALA A 115 -22.44 24.76 6.98
CA ALA A 115 -23.60 25.58 6.65
C ALA A 115 -24.63 24.79 5.81
N PRO A 116 -25.94 24.86 6.15
CA PRO A 116 -27.00 24.19 5.38
C PRO A 116 -27.44 25.00 4.14
N ALA A 117 -27.08 26.28 4.08
CA ALA A 117 -27.44 27.20 3.02
C ALA A 117 -26.35 28.30 2.87
N PRO A 118 -26.29 29.00 1.73
CA PRO A 118 -25.41 30.14 1.56
C PRO A 118 -25.64 31.21 2.64
N ALA A 119 -24.60 31.94 3.01
CA ALA A 119 -24.72 33.09 3.92
C ALA A 119 -25.65 34.14 3.30
N CYS A 120 -26.58 34.69 4.09
CA CYS A 120 -27.57 35.65 3.64
C CYS A 120 -26.99 37.04 3.36
N ASP A 121 -25.88 37.37 4.03
CA ASP A 121 -25.21 38.66 3.90
C ASP A 121 -23.98 38.49 2.99
N ASP A 122 -23.66 39.49 2.17
CA ASP A 122 -22.40 39.59 1.42
C ASP A 122 -21.15 39.72 2.34
N GLY A 123 -21.31 39.45 3.64
CA GLY A 123 -20.29 39.47 4.66
C GLY A 123 -19.27 38.35 4.49
N GLY A 124 -18.01 38.67 4.83
CA GLY A 124 -16.96 37.66 4.90
C GLY A 124 -17.30 36.58 5.93
N LEU A 125 -16.90 35.34 5.64
CA LEU A 125 -16.98 34.25 6.62
C LEU A 125 -15.82 34.41 7.62
N PRO A 126 -15.96 33.98 8.88
CA PRO A 126 -14.81 33.82 9.75
C PRO A 126 -13.94 32.64 9.27
N ASP A 127 -12.65 32.64 9.60
CA ASP A 127 -11.86 31.41 9.51
C ASP A 127 -12.33 30.41 10.58
N LEU A 128 -12.23 29.12 10.28
CA LEU A 128 -12.51 28.06 11.23
C LEU A 128 -11.30 27.93 12.18
N THR A 129 -11.56 28.10 13.48
CA THR A 129 -10.52 27.98 14.51
C THR A 129 -10.06 26.54 14.69
N GLN A 130 -10.98 25.60 14.51
CA GLN A 130 -10.77 24.18 14.64
C GLN A 130 -11.75 23.45 13.73
N LEU A 131 -11.31 22.34 13.14
CA LEU A 131 -12.20 21.43 12.44
C LEU A 131 -12.79 20.44 13.45
N VAL A 132 -14.10 20.49 13.65
CA VAL A 132 -14.78 19.64 14.62
C VAL A 132 -15.40 18.44 13.90
N PRO A 133 -14.99 17.20 14.20
CA PRO A 133 -15.61 16.01 13.63
C PRO A 133 -17.08 15.93 14.05
N GLY A 134 -17.90 15.37 13.17
CA GLY A 134 -19.29 15.06 13.49
C GLY A 134 -19.42 13.85 14.43
N SER A 135 -20.65 13.45 14.69
CA SER A 135 -20.95 12.31 15.58
C SER A 135 -21.42 11.07 14.81
N ALA A 136 -21.73 11.24 13.53
CA ALA A 136 -22.27 10.17 12.70
C ALA A 136 -21.17 9.17 12.30
N VAL A 137 -19.93 9.59 12.13
CA VAL A 137 -18.83 8.72 11.70
C VAL A 137 -17.87 8.46 12.86
N GLY A 138 -17.55 7.19 13.10
CA GLY A 138 -16.74 6.75 14.23
C GLY A 138 -16.24 5.31 14.06
N PRO A 139 -15.20 4.89 14.80
CA PRO A 139 -14.66 3.53 14.75
C PRO A 139 -15.73 2.48 15.10
N ASP A 140 -16.59 2.78 16.10
CA ASP A 140 -17.70 1.90 16.47
C ASP A 140 -18.71 1.70 15.34
N ARG A 141 -18.90 2.71 14.49
CA ARG A 141 -19.80 2.61 13.34
C ARG A 141 -19.22 1.70 12.27
N ALA A 142 -17.92 1.81 11.98
CA ALA A 142 -17.23 0.90 11.08
C ALA A 142 -17.25 -0.56 11.59
N ALA A 143 -17.04 -0.77 12.90
CA ALA A 143 -17.14 -2.10 13.51
C ALA A 143 -18.57 -2.66 13.41
N ARG A 144 -19.60 -1.85 13.70
CA ARG A 144 -21.02 -2.25 13.54
C ARG A 144 -21.38 -2.58 12.10
N LEU A 145 -20.86 -1.84 11.12
CA LEU A 145 -21.07 -2.13 9.69
C LEU A 145 -20.60 -3.56 9.36
N LEU A 146 -19.36 -3.90 9.74
CA LEU A 146 -18.81 -5.23 9.47
C LEU A 146 -19.54 -6.32 10.25
N ALA A 147 -19.88 -6.07 11.52
CA ALA A 147 -20.65 -7.02 12.32
C ALA A 147 -22.04 -7.29 11.71
N GLY A 148 -22.71 -6.26 11.18
CA GLY A 148 -24.01 -6.38 10.54
C GLY A 148 -23.99 -7.16 9.22
N HIS A 149 -22.89 -7.07 8.46
CA HIS A 149 -22.74 -7.79 7.19
C HIS A 149 -22.00 -9.13 7.29
N GLY A 150 -21.32 -9.40 8.40
CA GLY A 150 -20.56 -10.63 8.65
C GLY A 150 -19.46 -10.88 7.61
N VAL A 151 -19.22 -12.15 7.30
CA VAL A 151 -18.18 -12.59 6.35
C VAL A 151 -18.27 -11.91 4.98
N PRO A 152 -19.46 -11.74 4.34
CA PRO A 152 -19.58 -10.95 3.12
C PRO A 152 -19.06 -9.51 3.25
N GLY A 153 -19.34 -8.84 4.37
CA GLY A 153 -18.85 -7.48 4.62
C GLY A 153 -17.33 -7.43 4.73
N VAL A 154 -16.73 -8.35 5.48
CA VAL A 154 -15.26 -8.45 5.59
C VAL A 154 -14.64 -8.69 4.22
N ARG A 155 -15.15 -9.63 3.43
CA ARG A 155 -14.64 -9.90 2.07
C ARG A 155 -14.75 -8.69 1.13
N LEU A 156 -15.81 -7.89 1.25
CA LEU A 156 -15.93 -6.66 0.49
C LEU A 156 -14.87 -5.64 0.92
N LEU A 157 -14.63 -5.50 2.23
CA LEU A 157 -13.59 -4.62 2.76
C LEU A 157 -12.19 -5.05 2.31
N GLU A 158 -11.89 -6.36 2.29
CA GLU A 158 -10.62 -6.88 1.76
C GLU A 158 -10.37 -6.44 0.31
N ARG A 159 -11.40 -6.56 -0.55
CA ARG A 159 -11.33 -6.10 -1.94
C ARG A 159 -11.20 -4.58 -2.03
N LEU A 160 -11.95 -3.84 -1.21
CA LEU A 160 -11.94 -2.38 -1.20
C LEU A 160 -10.58 -1.83 -0.78
N LEU A 161 -10.00 -2.37 0.29
CA LEU A 161 -8.65 -2.01 0.74
C LEU A 161 -7.59 -2.36 -0.31
N THR A 162 -7.76 -3.48 -1.02
CA THR A 162 -6.85 -3.83 -2.11
C THR A 162 -6.88 -2.76 -3.21
N ALA A 163 -8.08 -2.37 -3.66
CA ALA A 163 -8.22 -1.31 -4.66
C ALA A 163 -7.70 0.05 -4.14
N ALA A 164 -8.03 0.42 -2.91
CA ALA A 164 -7.58 1.67 -2.29
C ALA A 164 -6.06 1.75 -2.15
N LEU A 165 -5.41 0.67 -1.69
CA LEU A 165 -3.95 0.62 -1.54
C LEU A 165 -3.24 0.65 -2.89
N ARG A 166 -3.79 -0.01 -3.91
CA ARG A 166 -3.25 0.07 -5.28
C ARG A 166 -3.40 1.47 -5.86
N ALA A 167 -4.54 2.12 -5.65
CA ALA A 167 -4.77 3.49 -6.11
C ALA A 167 -3.82 4.47 -5.41
N LEU A 168 -3.68 4.39 -4.08
CA LEU A 168 -2.73 5.18 -3.29
C LEU A 168 -1.27 4.97 -3.73
N GLY A 169 -0.90 3.73 -4.06
CA GLY A 169 0.45 3.40 -4.55
C GLY A 169 0.69 3.72 -6.02
N GLY A 170 -0.30 4.26 -6.76
CA GLY A 170 -0.18 4.48 -8.21
C GLY A 170 -0.14 3.20 -9.05
N GLU A 171 -0.55 2.07 -8.49
CA GLU A 171 -0.48 0.72 -9.08
C GLU A 171 -1.80 0.27 -9.74
N GLY A 172 -2.85 1.07 -9.65
CA GLY A 172 -4.17 0.71 -10.16
C GLY A 172 -5.15 1.89 -10.22
N PRO A 173 -6.30 1.69 -10.88
CA PRO A 173 -7.35 2.71 -10.97
C PRO A 173 -8.04 2.93 -9.63
N ALA A 174 -8.73 4.06 -9.52
CA ALA A 174 -9.66 4.36 -8.42
C ALA A 174 -10.79 3.31 -8.30
N ALA A 175 -11.35 3.20 -7.10
CA ALA A 175 -12.48 2.32 -6.82
C ALA A 175 -13.79 3.08 -6.86
N THR A 176 -14.78 2.55 -7.58
CA THR A 176 -16.13 3.12 -7.62
C THR A 176 -17.07 2.42 -6.64
N LEU A 177 -17.69 3.19 -5.76
CA LEU A 177 -18.63 2.74 -4.74
C LEU A 177 -20.06 3.04 -5.19
N VAL A 178 -20.85 2.01 -5.47
CA VAL A 178 -22.20 2.13 -6.01
C VAL A 178 -23.23 1.95 -4.89
N SER A 179 -24.03 2.99 -4.65
CA SER A 179 -25.12 2.96 -3.67
C SER A 179 -26.22 3.97 -4.01
N ALA A 180 -27.47 3.62 -3.72
CA ALA A 180 -28.58 4.57 -3.73
C ALA A 180 -28.61 5.45 -2.47
N ASP A 181 -27.82 5.10 -1.45
CA ASP A 181 -27.73 5.83 -0.19
C ASP A 181 -26.30 6.36 -0.01
N PRO A 182 -26.08 7.70 0.01
CA PRO A 182 -24.76 8.28 0.22
C PRO A 182 -24.20 7.98 1.61
N ASP A 183 -25.03 7.80 2.64
CA ASP A 183 -24.54 7.46 3.98
C ASP A 183 -23.86 6.09 4.00
N ARG A 184 -24.33 5.16 3.16
CA ARG A 184 -23.67 3.87 2.97
C ARG A 184 -22.30 4.03 2.29
N VAL A 185 -22.14 4.97 1.37
CA VAL A 185 -20.83 5.25 0.76
C VAL A 185 -19.86 5.76 1.84
N VAL A 186 -20.33 6.67 2.69
CA VAL A 186 -19.57 7.18 3.85
C VAL A 186 -19.17 6.05 4.79
N ASP A 187 -20.07 5.12 5.09
CA ASP A 187 -19.79 3.97 5.95
C ASP A 187 -18.62 3.11 5.46
N TRP A 188 -18.57 2.84 4.16
CA TRP A 188 -17.50 2.05 3.55
C TRP A 188 -16.20 2.82 3.39
N ILE A 189 -16.25 4.13 3.11
CA ILE A 189 -15.07 5.00 3.16
C ILE A 189 -14.52 5.04 4.58
N ALA A 190 -15.37 5.19 5.60
CA ALA A 190 -14.98 5.18 7.00
C ALA A 190 -14.33 3.85 7.39
N ALA A 191 -14.95 2.71 7.03
CA ALA A 191 -14.35 1.40 7.27
C ALA A 191 -12.95 1.26 6.65
N ALA A 192 -12.75 1.74 5.42
CA ALA A 192 -11.43 1.77 4.81
C ALA A 192 -10.47 2.70 5.56
N SER A 193 -10.89 3.93 5.87
CA SER A 193 -10.07 4.91 6.59
C SER A 193 -9.62 4.42 7.96
N TYR A 194 -10.51 3.87 8.79
CA TYR A 194 -10.16 3.37 10.13
C TYR A 194 -9.28 2.12 10.11
N THR A 195 -9.22 1.42 8.99
CA THR A 195 -8.38 0.24 8.82
C THR A 195 -6.93 0.59 8.46
N LEU A 196 -6.68 1.81 7.98
CA LEU A 196 -5.35 2.30 7.62
C LEU A 196 -4.71 3.08 8.78
N PRO A 197 -3.36 3.20 8.86
CA PRO A 197 -2.72 4.19 9.72
C PRO A 197 -3.21 5.61 9.45
N ALA A 198 -3.24 6.47 10.48
CA ALA A 198 -3.81 7.81 10.40
C ALA A 198 -3.22 8.65 9.26
N GLY A 199 -1.89 8.70 9.16
CA GLY A 199 -1.20 9.46 8.13
C GLY A 199 -1.44 8.95 6.70
N LEU A 200 -1.66 7.63 6.51
CA LEU A 200 -2.01 7.08 5.20
C LEU A 200 -3.48 7.34 4.83
N ALA A 201 -4.41 7.22 5.78
CA ALA A 201 -5.80 7.58 5.51
C ALA A 201 -5.98 9.07 5.23
N ALA A 202 -5.16 9.93 5.81
CA ALA A 202 -5.13 11.35 5.49
C ALA A 202 -4.73 11.60 4.02
N ARG A 203 -4.15 10.62 3.31
CA ARG A 203 -3.83 10.71 1.86
C ARG A 203 -4.90 10.08 0.97
N LEU A 204 -5.86 9.35 1.55
CA LEU A 204 -6.95 8.71 0.82
C LEU A 204 -8.01 9.75 0.44
N THR A 205 -7.86 10.34 -0.74
CA THR A 205 -8.88 11.22 -1.34
C THR A 205 -10.13 10.44 -1.74
N PHE A 206 -11.30 11.07 -1.58
CA PHE A 206 -12.59 10.43 -1.89
C PHE A 206 -13.68 11.44 -2.23
N THR A 207 -14.74 10.97 -2.90
CA THR A 207 -16.04 11.66 -2.99
C THR A 207 -17.19 10.70 -2.72
N THR A 208 -18.22 11.13 -2.00
CA THR A 208 -19.42 10.31 -1.72
C THR A 208 -20.39 10.26 -2.90
N TYR A 209 -20.26 11.20 -3.85
CA TYR A 209 -21.10 11.24 -5.03
C TYR A 209 -20.48 12.02 -6.19
N THR A 210 -20.44 11.37 -7.35
CA THR A 210 -20.28 12.01 -8.67
C THR A 210 -21.18 11.33 -9.70
N ALA A 211 -21.64 12.11 -10.69
CA ALA A 211 -22.34 11.57 -11.84
C ALA A 211 -21.39 11.02 -12.93
N ARG A 212 -20.08 11.28 -12.82
CA ARG A 212 -19.06 10.94 -13.82
C ARG A 212 -17.81 10.33 -13.15
N PRO A 213 -17.93 9.12 -12.59
CA PRO A 213 -16.84 8.49 -11.87
C PRO A 213 -15.60 8.20 -12.73
N GLU A 214 -15.75 8.07 -14.06
CA GLU A 214 -14.61 7.85 -14.97
C GLU A 214 -13.74 9.09 -15.20
N ASP A 215 -14.29 10.29 -14.98
CA ASP A 215 -13.58 11.56 -15.10
C ASP A 215 -12.99 12.04 -13.76
N ASP A 216 -13.20 11.26 -12.69
CA ASP A 216 -12.93 11.65 -11.31
C ASP A 216 -11.53 11.17 -10.88
N HIS A 217 -10.79 12.02 -10.16
CA HIS A 217 -9.41 11.77 -9.77
C HIS A 217 -9.25 11.23 -8.34
N HIS A 218 -10.34 11.13 -7.57
CA HIS A 218 -10.27 10.62 -6.21
C HIS A 218 -9.98 9.11 -6.16
N HIS A 219 -9.33 8.62 -5.10
CA HIS A 219 -9.07 7.18 -4.96
C HIS A 219 -10.36 6.36 -4.77
N LEU A 220 -11.33 6.91 -4.03
CA LEU A 220 -12.63 6.30 -3.79
C LEU A 220 -13.76 7.21 -4.27
N THR A 221 -14.59 6.70 -5.16
CA THR A 221 -15.59 7.52 -5.86
C THR A 221 -16.99 6.93 -5.72
N GLY A 222 -17.85 7.61 -4.98
CA GLY A 222 -19.25 7.27 -4.82
C GLY A 222 -20.08 7.60 -6.06
N THR A 223 -20.98 6.71 -6.45
CA THR A 223 -21.94 6.98 -7.52
C THR A 223 -23.25 6.24 -7.31
N ARG A 224 -24.24 6.61 -8.13
CA ARG A 224 -25.59 6.03 -8.11
C ARG A 224 -25.66 4.77 -8.98
N PRO A 225 -26.56 3.82 -8.67
CA PRO A 225 -26.69 2.58 -9.44
C PRO A 225 -26.86 2.80 -10.96
N GLU A 226 -27.61 3.83 -11.35
CA GLU A 226 -27.89 4.12 -12.77
C GLU A 226 -26.64 4.52 -13.57
N THR A 227 -25.60 5.01 -12.88
CA THR A 227 -24.29 5.33 -13.45
C THR A 227 -23.31 4.16 -13.28
N GLY A 228 -23.35 3.47 -12.12
CA GLY A 228 -22.43 2.41 -11.75
C GLY A 228 -22.31 1.28 -12.78
N ASP A 229 -23.40 0.90 -13.43
CA ASP A 229 -23.43 -0.17 -14.45
C ASP A 229 -22.54 0.10 -15.68
N ARG A 230 -22.10 1.34 -15.88
CA ARG A 230 -21.34 1.79 -17.06
C ARG A 230 -19.87 2.02 -16.77
N VAL A 231 -19.47 1.93 -15.51
CA VAL A 231 -18.13 2.29 -15.06
C VAL A 231 -17.17 1.16 -15.37
N THR A 232 -16.00 1.51 -15.88
CA THR A 232 -14.88 0.60 -16.07
C THR A 232 -13.97 0.57 -14.81
N GLY A 233 -13.36 -0.59 -14.52
CA GLY A 233 -12.46 -0.76 -13.37
C GLY A 233 -13.13 -1.42 -12.14
N PRO A 234 -12.54 -1.26 -10.94
CA PRO A 234 -13.06 -1.83 -9.70
C PRO A 234 -14.38 -1.15 -9.28
N VAL A 235 -15.48 -1.88 -9.34
CA VAL A 235 -16.82 -1.40 -8.96
C VAL A 235 -17.36 -2.23 -7.80
N PHE A 236 -17.83 -1.55 -6.76
CA PHE A 236 -18.32 -2.12 -5.51
C PHE A 236 -19.80 -1.78 -5.34
N ASP A 237 -20.69 -2.75 -5.53
CA ASP A 237 -22.11 -2.58 -5.20
C ASP A 237 -22.31 -2.80 -3.70
N LEU A 238 -22.51 -1.72 -2.96
CA LEU A 238 -22.67 -1.73 -1.50
C LEU A 238 -24.06 -2.23 -1.07
N GLY A 239 -25.02 -2.26 -1.99
CA GLY A 239 -26.35 -2.82 -1.77
C GLY A 239 -26.34 -4.34 -1.78
N ARG A 240 -25.58 -4.92 -2.71
CA ARG A 240 -25.49 -6.37 -2.96
C ARG A 240 -24.24 -7.01 -2.34
N LEU A 241 -23.31 -6.19 -1.85
CA LEU A 241 -21.99 -6.61 -1.38
C LEU A 241 -21.22 -7.41 -2.45
N THR A 242 -21.30 -6.95 -3.69
CA THR A 242 -20.63 -7.58 -4.83
C THR A 242 -19.57 -6.66 -5.41
N VAL A 243 -18.55 -7.26 -6.02
CA VAL A 243 -17.46 -6.53 -6.66
C VAL A 243 -17.26 -7.03 -8.09
N THR A 244 -16.97 -6.11 -9.01
CA THR A 244 -16.57 -6.40 -10.40
C THR A 244 -15.27 -5.65 -10.72
N GLY A 245 -14.43 -6.23 -11.58
CA GLY A 245 -13.19 -5.58 -12.05
C GLY A 245 -12.10 -5.37 -10.99
N CYS A 246 -12.25 -5.87 -9.77
CA CYS A 246 -11.25 -5.80 -8.71
C CYS A 246 -10.34 -7.04 -8.72
N PRO A 247 -9.00 -6.89 -8.53
CA PRO A 247 -8.11 -8.03 -8.32
C PRO A 247 -8.48 -8.83 -7.07
N GLU A 248 -7.90 -10.03 -6.94
CA GLU A 248 -7.97 -10.80 -5.70
C GLU A 248 -7.51 -9.97 -4.50
N PRO A 249 -8.02 -10.23 -3.28
CA PRO A 249 -7.65 -9.40 -2.16
C PRO A 249 -6.17 -9.60 -1.83
N GLY A 250 -5.46 -8.50 -1.69
CA GLY A 250 -4.06 -8.53 -1.31
C GLY A 250 -3.87 -8.94 0.15
N PRO A 251 -2.68 -9.37 0.53
CA PRO A 251 -2.43 -10.01 1.82
C PRO A 251 -2.55 -9.01 2.99
N ALA A 252 -2.03 -7.80 2.80
CA ALA A 252 -2.21 -6.70 3.74
C ALA A 252 -3.69 -6.34 3.90
N ALA A 253 -4.46 -6.33 2.81
CA ALA A 253 -5.88 -6.03 2.86
C ALA A 253 -6.67 -7.11 3.62
N ARG A 254 -6.34 -8.40 3.43
CA ARG A 254 -6.91 -9.51 4.21
C ARG A 254 -6.59 -9.39 5.69
N PHE A 255 -5.32 -9.16 6.03
CA PHE A 255 -4.89 -8.99 7.41
C PHE A 255 -5.65 -7.86 8.10
N LEU A 256 -5.69 -6.69 7.47
CA LEU A 256 -6.30 -5.49 8.02
C LEU A 256 -7.84 -5.59 8.13
N ALA A 257 -8.52 -6.01 7.06
CA ALA A 257 -9.98 -6.20 7.10
C ALA A 257 -10.37 -7.31 8.07
N GLY A 258 -9.59 -8.39 8.13
CA GLY A 258 -9.79 -9.49 9.08
C GLY A 258 -9.59 -9.03 10.52
N ALA A 259 -8.59 -8.20 10.80
CA ALA A 259 -8.38 -7.60 12.12
C ALA A 259 -9.57 -6.74 12.54
N LEU A 260 -10.04 -5.81 11.69
CA LEU A 260 -11.21 -4.99 11.99
C LEU A 260 -12.47 -5.85 12.16
N GLY A 261 -12.71 -6.80 11.25
CA GLY A 261 -13.89 -7.68 11.28
C GLY A 261 -13.94 -8.64 12.47
N SER A 262 -12.79 -8.97 13.05
CA SER A 262 -12.68 -9.79 14.26
C SER A 262 -12.51 -8.98 15.56
N GLY A 263 -12.47 -7.64 15.47
CA GLY A 263 -12.28 -6.76 16.63
C GLY A 263 -10.86 -6.79 17.21
N ARG A 264 -9.85 -7.27 16.46
CA ARG A 264 -8.43 -7.25 16.84
C ARG A 264 -7.83 -5.85 16.61
N LEU A 265 -8.32 -4.87 17.38
CA LEU A 265 -7.87 -3.48 17.27
C LEU A 265 -6.39 -3.32 17.66
N ASP A 266 -5.90 -4.15 18.59
CA ASP A 266 -4.49 -4.26 18.96
C ASP A 266 -3.57 -4.59 17.76
N ALA A 267 -4.04 -5.40 16.82
CA ALA A 267 -3.29 -5.70 15.59
C ALA A 267 -3.26 -4.50 14.63
N LEU A 268 -4.33 -3.70 14.58
CA LEU A 268 -4.36 -2.46 13.79
C LEU A 268 -3.46 -1.40 14.41
N ASP A 269 -3.51 -1.25 15.74
CA ASP A 269 -2.65 -0.34 16.50
C ASP A 269 -1.17 -0.71 16.30
N ALA A 270 -0.82 -2.00 16.39
CA ALA A 270 0.55 -2.45 16.15
C ALA A 270 1.02 -2.16 14.71
N VAL A 271 0.15 -2.29 13.71
CA VAL A 271 0.50 -1.89 12.32
C VAL A 271 0.69 -0.38 12.23
N ALA A 272 -0.16 0.42 12.87
CA ALA A 272 -0.06 1.87 12.88
C ALA A 272 1.23 2.34 13.57
N GLU A 273 1.57 1.79 14.72
CA GLU A 273 2.82 2.07 15.45
C GLU A 273 4.06 1.75 14.60
N LEU A 274 4.08 0.59 13.91
CA LEU A 274 5.15 0.26 12.98
C LEU A 274 5.23 1.28 11.85
N TRP A 275 4.09 1.68 11.29
CA TRP A 275 4.03 2.64 10.20
C TRP A 275 4.55 4.02 10.62
N ASP A 276 4.13 4.50 11.80
CA ASP A 276 4.51 5.80 12.38
C ASP A 276 5.99 5.89 12.78
N ALA A 277 6.66 4.75 13.02
CA ALA A 277 8.10 4.71 13.29
C ALA A 277 8.96 5.00 12.06
N GLY A 278 8.40 4.84 10.85
CA GLY A 278 9.09 5.20 9.61
C GLY A 278 9.00 6.71 9.30
N PRO A 279 9.83 7.24 8.39
CA PRO A 279 9.85 8.67 8.08
C PRO A 279 8.53 9.16 7.46
N ALA A 280 8.29 10.47 7.44
CA ALA A 280 7.20 11.04 6.65
C ALA A 280 7.63 11.08 5.17
N ASP A 281 7.20 10.10 4.39
CA ASP A 281 7.64 9.91 2.99
C ASP A 281 6.49 10.16 1.99
N ASP A 282 6.75 9.93 0.71
CA ASP A 282 5.70 9.87 -0.31
C ASP A 282 4.68 8.72 -0.05
N VAL A 283 3.57 8.77 -0.79
CA VAL A 283 2.44 7.84 -0.59
C VAL A 283 2.85 6.39 -0.89
N GLU A 284 3.69 6.18 -1.91
CA GLU A 284 4.10 4.85 -2.38
C GLU A 284 4.96 4.14 -1.31
N ALA A 285 5.92 4.86 -0.74
CA ALA A 285 6.72 4.39 0.40
C ALA A 285 5.83 4.11 1.63
N GLY A 286 4.84 4.96 1.88
CA GLY A 286 3.85 4.74 2.94
C GLY A 286 3.04 3.44 2.76
N VAL A 287 2.59 3.14 1.53
CA VAL A 287 1.87 1.89 1.20
C VAL A 287 2.79 0.68 1.32
N ARG A 288 4.05 0.78 0.86
CA ARG A 288 5.04 -0.29 0.96
C ARG A 288 5.38 -0.64 2.42
N ARG A 289 5.58 0.38 3.27
CA ARG A 289 5.75 0.19 4.72
C ARG A 289 4.55 -0.49 5.37
N LEU A 290 3.32 -0.05 5.03
CA LEU A 290 2.11 -0.69 5.54
C LEU A 290 2.08 -2.19 5.19
N ARG A 291 2.35 -2.53 3.93
CA ARG A 291 2.39 -3.93 3.47
C ARG A 291 3.43 -4.74 4.23
N ALA A 292 4.62 -4.17 4.46
CA ALA A 292 5.67 -4.81 5.24
C ALA A 292 5.29 -5.00 6.72
N GLY A 293 4.66 -4.00 7.35
CA GLY A 293 4.15 -4.07 8.72
C GLY A 293 3.11 -5.16 8.89
N CYS A 294 2.14 -5.26 7.98
CA CYS A 294 1.15 -6.33 7.96
C CYS A 294 1.81 -7.72 7.82
N ALA A 295 2.80 -7.87 6.95
CA ALA A 295 3.50 -9.13 6.74
C ALA A 295 4.34 -9.56 7.97
N LEU A 296 4.91 -8.60 8.70
CA LEU A 296 5.64 -8.83 9.95
C LEU A 296 4.72 -9.29 11.09
N LEU A 297 3.49 -8.79 11.14
CA LEU A 297 2.52 -9.07 12.19
C LEU A 297 1.58 -10.23 11.86
N ALA A 298 1.50 -10.65 10.60
CA ALA A 298 0.76 -11.83 10.17
C ALA A 298 1.23 -13.08 10.94
N GLY A 299 0.28 -13.83 11.48
CA GLY A 299 0.54 -15.12 12.11
C GLY A 299 0.71 -16.25 11.08
N ASP A 300 1.03 -17.46 11.55
CA ASP A 300 1.21 -18.63 10.67
C ASP A 300 -0.08 -19.05 9.94
N SER A 301 -1.24 -18.72 10.50
CA SER A 301 -2.54 -18.91 9.83
C SER A 301 -2.78 -17.99 8.63
N ASP A 302 -2.04 -16.88 8.55
CA ASP A 302 -2.17 -15.85 7.51
C ASP A 302 -0.96 -15.87 6.54
N ALA A 303 -0.03 -16.81 6.73
CA ALA A 303 1.29 -16.87 6.12
C ALA A 303 1.28 -17.01 4.59
N GLY A 304 0.45 -17.89 4.04
CA GLY A 304 0.42 -18.21 2.60
C GLY A 304 -0.23 -17.14 1.73
N ALA A 305 -0.60 -16.00 2.29
CA ALA A 305 -1.15 -14.90 1.52
C ALA A 305 -0.06 -14.01 0.93
N PHE A 306 1.09 -13.82 1.60
CA PHE A 306 1.96 -12.66 1.39
C PHE A 306 2.93 -12.74 0.19
N GLY A 307 3.13 -13.88 -0.47
CA GLY A 307 3.98 -13.93 -1.68
C GLY A 307 3.27 -13.82 -3.03
N GLY A 308 1.95 -13.58 -3.07
CA GLY A 308 1.16 -13.62 -4.31
C GLY A 308 1.00 -12.31 -5.10
N GLU A 309 1.23 -11.14 -4.50
CA GLU A 309 0.89 -9.86 -5.15
C GLU A 309 1.93 -8.78 -4.89
N GLY A 310 2.64 -8.35 -5.96
CA GLY A 310 3.30 -7.04 -6.09
C GLY A 310 4.40 -6.68 -5.09
N SER A 311 4.51 -7.43 -4.00
CA SER A 311 5.56 -7.35 -2.99
C SER A 311 6.49 -8.51 -3.28
N SER A 312 7.46 -8.28 -4.15
CA SER A 312 8.60 -9.17 -4.19
C SER A 312 9.27 -9.19 -2.82
N LEU A 313 10.02 -10.24 -2.49
CA LEU A 313 10.80 -10.27 -1.26
C LEU A 313 11.71 -9.03 -1.13
N VAL A 314 12.17 -8.51 -2.26
CA VAL A 314 12.92 -7.26 -2.37
C VAL A 314 12.08 -6.07 -1.90
N GLY A 315 10.84 -5.94 -2.39
CA GLY A 315 9.89 -4.92 -1.96
C GLY A 315 9.53 -5.01 -0.48
N PHE A 316 9.35 -6.23 0.04
CA PHE A 316 9.16 -6.47 1.47
C PHE A 316 10.36 -6.00 2.30
N VAL A 317 11.57 -6.44 1.97
CA VAL A 317 12.79 -6.06 2.69
C VAL A 317 13.04 -4.55 2.62
N ARG A 318 12.75 -3.90 1.48
CA ARG A 318 12.79 -2.44 1.35
C ARG A 318 11.79 -1.76 2.29
N GLY A 319 10.54 -2.23 2.30
CA GLY A 319 9.52 -1.73 3.22
C GLY A 319 9.92 -1.89 4.68
N VAL A 320 10.53 -3.03 5.05
CA VAL A 320 11.08 -3.23 6.40
C VAL A 320 12.20 -2.24 6.70
N ALA A 321 13.10 -1.98 5.75
CA ALA A 321 14.16 -0.99 5.95
C ALA A 321 13.58 0.43 6.16
N GLU A 322 12.52 0.78 5.43
CA GLU A 322 11.80 2.05 5.58
C GLU A 322 11.06 2.16 6.93
N LEU A 323 10.59 1.04 7.50
CA LEU A 323 9.97 0.99 8.84
C LEU A 323 10.94 1.24 10.01
N ARG A 324 12.26 1.28 9.75
CA ARG A 324 13.30 1.43 10.78
C ARG A 324 13.10 0.46 11.96
N PRO A 325 13.23 -0.85 11.74
CA PRO A 325 12.73 -1.88 12.64
C PRO A 325 13.37 -1.83 14.04
N GLN A 326 14.58 -1.26 14.15
CA GLN A 326 15.24 -1.02 15.43
C GLN A 326 14.56 0.07 16.26
N GLU A 327 14.15 1.17 15.62
CA GLU A 327 13.42 2.28 16.28
C GLU A 327 12.01 1.83 16.67
N ALA A 328 11.40 0.98 15.85
CA ALA A 328 10.10 0.37 16.10
C ALA A 328 10.11 -0.77 17.13
N GLY A 329 11.28 -1.09 17.74
CA GLY A 329 11.40 -2.16 18.75
C GLY A 329 11.11 -3.57 18.22
N LEU A 330 11.19 -3.79 16.90
CA LEU A 330 10.89 -5.07 16.27
C LEU A 330 11.98 -6.09 16.59
N ALA A 331 11.59 -7.25 17.11
CA ALA A 331 12.52 -8.36 17.32
C ALA A 331 13.05 -8.90 15.97
N PRO A 332 14.37 -9.07 15.76
CA PRO A 332 14.93 -9.62 14.52
C PRO A 332 14.34 -10.99 14.13
N GLU A 333 13.95 -11.80 15.10
CA GLU A 333 13.34 -13.11 14.89
C GLU A 333 12.02 -13.01 14.11
N ARG A 334 11.21 -11.97 14.34
CA ARG A 334 9.97 -11.74 13.58
C ARG A 334 10.26 -11.47 12.11
N LEU A 335 11.31 -10.71 11.82
CA LEU A 335 11.76 -10.46 10.45
C LEU A 335 12.26 -11.75 9.80
N ARG A 336 13.05 -12.56 10.52
CA ARG A 336 13.52 -13.87 10.05
C ARG A 336 12.34 -14.76 9.64
N ASP A 337 11.34 -14.88 10.51
CA ASP A 337 10.20 -15.76 10.29
C ASP A 337 9.30 -15.22 9.15
N ALA A 338 9.11 -13.91 9.06
CA ALA A 338 8.39 -13.27 7.94
C ALA A 338 9.09 -13.48 6.59
N VAL A 339 10.42 -13.36 6.53
CA VAL A 339 11.19 -13.63 5.31
C VAL A 339 11.07 -15.09 4.88
N ALA A 340 11.15 -16.04 5.82
CA ALA A 340 11.01 -17.45 5.53
C ALA A 340 9.66 -17.77 4.89
N ARG A 341 8.57 -17.18 5.42
CA ARG A 341 7.21 -17.33 4.88
C ARG A 341 7.08 -16.71 3.49
N HIS A 342 7.59 -15.49 3.31
CA HIS A 342 7.48 -14.80 2.03
C HIS A 342 8.25 -15.50 0.91
N LEU A 343 9.39 -16.13 1.22
CA LEU A 343 10.12 -16.94 0.24
C LEU A 343 9.36 -18.22 -0.10
N ALA A 344 8.68 -18.87 0.86
CA ALA A 344 7.91 -20.09 0.59
C ALA A 344 6.83 -19.90 -0.49
N ASP A 345 6.29 -18.70 -0.61
CA ASP A 345 5.23 -18.34 -1.55
C ASP A 345 5.74 -17.88 -2.93
N GLY A 346 7.04 -17.61 -3.09
CA GLY A 346 7.59 -17.09 -4.35
C GLY A 346 9.11 -16.97 -4.39
N THR A 347 9.70 -17.00 -5.58
CA THR A 347 11.15 -16.85 -5.75
C THR A 347 11.54 -15.37 -5.87
N ALA A 348 12.75 -15.03 -5.40
CA ALA A 348 13.33 -13.70 -5.58
C ALA A 348 14.82 -13.80 -5.96
N PRO A 349 15.31 -12.94 -6.87
CA PRO A 349 16.74 -12.87 -7.16
C PRO A 349 17.50 -12.43 -5.90
N LEU A 350 18.25 -13.35 -5.29
CA LEU A 350 18.93 -13.10 -4.01
C LEU A 350 19.93 -11.94 -4.05
N GLY A 351 20.46 -11.60 -5.22
CA GLY A 351 21.31 -10.42 -5.41
C GLY A 351 20.57 -9.12 -5.07
N ASP A 352 19.32 -8.99 -5.52
CA ASP A 352 18.49 -7.81 -5.26
C ASP A 352 18.02 -7.75 -3.82
N VAL A 353 17.74 -8.92 -3.21
CA VAL A 353 17.40 -9.01 -1.79
C VAL A 353 18.58 -8.55 -0.94
N ARG A 354 19.81 -8.99 -1.26
CA ARG A 354 21.01 -8.56 -0.55
C ARG A 354 21.25 -7.05 -0.68
N ALA A 355 21.07 -6.48 -1.87
CA ALA A 355 21.13 -5.03 -2.05
C ALA A 355 20.07 -4.30 -1.20
N ALA A 356 18.85 -4.84 -1.12
CA ALA A 356 17.80 -4.29 -0.27
C ALA A 356 18.09 -4.39 1.24
N THR A 357 18.93 -5.33 1.69
CA THR A 357 19.35 -5.42 3.10
C THR A 357 20.47 -4.46 3.49
N ALA A 358 21.11 -3.77 2.54
CA ALA A 358 22.23 -2.88 2.83
C ALA A 358 21.87 -1.76 3.84
N PRO A 359 20.69 -1.12 3.77
CA PRO A 359 20.29 -0.09 4.73
C PRO A 359 19.92 -0.63 6.12
N LEU A 360 19.70 -1.95 6.27
CA LEU A 360 19.30 -2.54 7.55
C LEU A 360 20.47 -2.60 8.54
N PRO A 361 20.23 -2.40 9.84
CA PRO A 361 21.22 -2.70 10.87
C PRO A 361 21.60 -4.18 10.87
N GLU A 362 22.82 -4.48 11.33
CA GLU A 362 23.40 -5.83 11.25
C GLU A 362 22.50 -6.95 11.81
N PRO A 363 21.84 -6.80 12.99
CA PRO A 363 20.94 -7.84 13.50
C PRO A 363 19.80 -8.20 12.53
N TYR A 364 19.23 -7.21 11.85
CA TYR A 364 18.12 -7.40 10.90
C TYR A 364 18.62 -7.96 9.57
N ARG A 365 19.81 -7.53 9.11
CA ARG A 365 20.45 -8.13 7.94
C ARG A 365 20.69 -9.62 8.15
N ARG A 366 21.21 -10.00 9.31
CA ARG A 366 21.40 -11.40 9.70
C ARG A 366 20.08 -12.15 9.79
N ALA A 367 19.03 -11.53 10.33
CA ALA A 367 17.69 -12.13 10.38
C ALA A 367 17.11 -12.42 8.99
N VAL A 368 17.23 -11.48 8.04
CA VAL A 368 16.79 -11.71 6.66
C VAL A 368 17.53 -12.88 6.03
N LEU A 369 18.86 -12.91 6.17
CA LEU A 369 19.69 -14.00 5.64
C LEU A 369 19.36 -15.36 6.31
N ALA A 370 19.16 -15.38 7.63
CA ALA A 370 18.77 -16.57 8.36
C ALA A 370 17.39 -17.10 7.90
N GLY A 371 16.43 -16.21 7.66
CA GLY A 371 15.08 -16.59 7.18
C GLY A 371 15.13 -17.18 5.78
N LEU A 372 15.91 -16.56 4.88
CA LEU A 372 16.17 -17.05 3.53
C LEU A 372 16.78 -18.46 3.56
N LEU A 373 17.87 -18.64 4.30
CA LEU A 373 18.58 -19.91 4.38
C LEU A 373 17.71 -21.00 5.02
N GLY A 374 16.95 -20.67 6.06
CA GLY A 374 16.02 -21.61 6.69
C GLY A 374 14.93 -22.11 5.74
N ALA A 375 14.30 -21.23 4.96
CA ALA A 375 13.29 -21.61 3.98
C ALA A 375 13.85 -22.43 2.80
N LEU A 376 15.09 -22.12 2.37
CA LEU A 376 15.79 -22.93 1.38
C LEU A 376 16.17 -24.30 1.92
N GLU A 377 16.58 -24.39 3.19
CA GLU A 377 16.98 -25.66 3.79
C GLU A 377 15.82 -26.64 3.88
N THR A 378 14.61 -26.14 4.17
CA THR A 378 13.40 -26.95 4.30
C THR A 378 12.80 -27.40 2.97
N SER A 379 13.15 -26.78 1.82
CA SER A 379 12.56 -27.11 0.52
C SER A 379 13.58 -27.21 -0.62
N ALA A 380 13.81 -28.45 -1.09
CA ALA A 380 14.68 -28.71 -2.24
C ALA A 380 14.14 -28.14 -3.56
N GLU A 381 12.81 -28.12 -3.72
CA GLU A 381 12.14 -27.52 -4.87
C GLU A 381 12.38 -26.01 -4.90
N LEU A 382 12.19 -25.36 -3.74
CA LEU A 382 12.43 -23.94 -3.57
C LEU A 382 13.90 -23.57 -3.83
N ARG A 383 14.85 -24.36 -3.33
CA ARG A 383 16.28 -24.18 -3.67
C ARG A 383 16.52 -24.23 -5.15
N THR A 384 15.88 -25.17 -5.84
CA THR A 384 16.09 -25.33 -7.27
C THR A 384 15.50 -24.17 -8.06
N ALA A 385 14.33 -23.66 -7.63
CA ALA A 385 13.64 -22.56 -8.28
C ALA A 385 14.25 -21.17 -7.97
N ALA A 386 14.71 -20.94 -6.74
CA ALA A 386 15.17 -19.63 -6.28
C ALA A 386 16.67 -19.37 -6.51
N LEU A 387 17.50 -20.40 -6.58
CA LEU A 387 18.96 -20.27 -6.64
C LEU A 387 19.49 -20.45 -8.06
N ASP A 388 19.51 -19.35 -8.82
CA ASP A 388 20.27 -19.26 -10.07
C ASP A 388 21.80 -19.16 -9.82
N ALA A 389 22.60 -19.09 -10.89
CA ALA A 389 24.06 -19.02 -10.78
C ALA A 389 24.56 -17.78 -10.01
N GLN A 390 23.86 -16.65 -10.13
CA GLN A 390 24.23 -15.39 -9.48
C GLN A 390 23.83 -15.38 -7.99
N ALA A 391 22.68 -15.94 -7.66
CA ALA A 391 22.25 -16.22 -6.30
C ALA A 391 23.22 -17.18 -5.61
N CYS A 392 23.65 -18.25 -6.30
CA CYS A 392 24.67 -19.17 -5.79
C CYS A 392 26.02 -18.48 -5.58
N ALA A 393 26.47 -17.62 -6.49
CA ALA A 393 27.68 -16.83 -6.31
C ALA A 393 27.58 -15.93 -5.07
N SER A 394 26.43 -15.27 -4.89
CA SER A 394 26.17 -14.38 -3.76
C SER A 394 26.19 -15.15 -2.43
N LEU A 395 25.51 -16.29 -2.34
CA LEU A 395 25.56 -17.15 -1.16
C LEU A 395 26.96 -17.68 -0.88
N ALA A 396 27.73 -18.02 -1.92
CA ALA A 396 29.10 -18.50 -1.74
C ALA A 396 30.05 -17.46 -1.11
N THR A 397 29.76 -16.16 -1.26
CA THR A 397 30.50 -15.09 -0.56
C THR A 397 30.14 -15.00 0.93
N LEU A 398 28.95 -15.43 1.34
CA LEU A 398 28.55 -15.43 2.75
C LEU A 398 29.37 -16.40 3.60
N VAL A 399 30.03 -17.40 3.01
CA VAL A 399 30.97 -18.27 3.75
C VAL A 399 32.09 -17.45 4.40
N GLU A 400 32.47 -16.35 3.76
CA GLU A 400 33.53 -15.46 4.25
C GLU A 400 32.98 -14.45 5.27
N GLU A 401 31.76 -13.96 5.07
CA GLU A 401 31.17 -12.86 5.82
C GLU A 401 30.42 -13.31 7.08
N ALA A 402 29.72 -14.44 7.01
CA ALA A 402 28.86 -14.97 8.08
C ALA A 402 28.80 -16.52 8.00
N PRO A 403 29.91 -17.22 8.31
CA PRO A 403 30.02 -18.67 8.14
C PRO A 403 29.01 -19.45 9.00
N ASP A 404 28.61 -18.92 10.15
CA ASP A 404 27.63 -19.52 11.06
C ASP A 404 26.21 -19.56 10.47
N LEU A 405 25.83 -18.58 9.65
CA LEU A 405 24.52 -18.58 8.99
C LEU A 405 24.41 -19.68 7.93
N LEU A 406 25.48 -19.91 7.16
CA LEU A 406 25.51 -21.01 6.19
C LEU A 406 25.65 -22.38 6.85
N ALA A 407 26.28 -22.43 8.03
CA ALA A 407 26.35 -23.64 8.83
C ALA A 407 24.97 -24.15 9.24
N ALA A 408 24.05 -23.24 9.53
CA ALA A 408 22.67 -23.57 9.88
C ALA A 408 21.83 -24.15 8.72
N GLY A 409 22.34 -24.12 7.48
CA GLY A 409 21.66 -24.64 6.28
C GLY A 409 22.62 -25.42 5.37
N PRO A 410 23.11 -26.60 5.79
CA PRO A 410 24.20 -27.31 5.13
C PRO A 410 23.84 -27.74 3.70
N ALA A 411 22.62 -28.21 3.44
CA ALA A 411 22.24 -28.64 2.11
C ALA A 411 22.04 -27.44 1.15
N THR A 412 21.60 -26.29 1.65
CA THR A 412 21.53 -25.03 0.90
C THR A 412 22.91 -24.50 0.54
N ALA A 413 23.81 -24.46 1.53
CA ALA A 413 25.19 -24.05 1.34
C ALA A 413 25.91 -24.94 0.31
N LEU A 414 25.72 -26.26 0.40
CA LEU A 414 26.26 -27.23 -0.56
C LEU A 414 25.69 -27.03 -1.96
N TYR A 415 24.38 -26.82 -2.09
CA TYR A 415 23.74 -26.51 -3.37
C TYR A 415 24.35 -25.25 -3.99
N ALA A 416 24.48 -24.17 -3.22
CA ALA A 416 25.03 -22.91 -3.69
C ALA A 416 26.50 -23.04 -4.13
N LEU A 417 27.33 -23.73 -3.34
CA LEU A 417 28.75 -23.92 -3.65
C LEU A 417 28.99 -24.75 -4.92
N ARG A 418 28.08 -25.65 -5.30
CA ARG A 418 28.15 -26.41 -6.56
C ARG A 418 27.84 -25.59 -7.78
N ARG A 419 26.86 -24.70 -7.67
CA ARG A 419 26.31 -23.93 -8.80
C ARG A 419 26.91 -22.55 -8.91
N ALA A 420 27.65 -22.08 -7.91
CA ALA A 420 28.39 -20.85 -7.97
C ALA A 420 29.43 -20.92 -9.12
N PRO A 421 29.47 -19.93 -10.03
CA PRO A 421 30.47 -19.88 -11.09
C PRO A 421 31.88 -19.80 -10.48
N GLY A 422 32.75 -20.74 -10.84
CA GLY A 422 34.12 -20.81 -10.35
C GLY A 422 34.75 -22.19 -10.51
N GLU A 423 36.03 -22.30 -10.16
CA GLU A 423 36.69 -23.61 -10.08
C GLU A 423 36.20 -24.41 -8.85
N PRO A 424 36.13 -25.75 -8.94
CA PRO A 424 35.70 -26.60 -7.81
C PRO A 424 36.63 -26.50 -6.60
N ARG A 425 37.90 -26.12 -6.80
CA ARG A 425 38.90 -25.98 -5.73
C ARG A 425 38.52 -24.91 -4.69
N PRO A 426 38.16 -23.66 -5.06
CA PRO A 426 37.59 -22.68 -4.15
C PRO A 426 36.40 -23.19 -3.32
N ALA A 427 35.48 -23.94 -3.93
CA ALA A 427 34.31 -24.49 -3.24
C ALA A 427 34.72 -25.56 -2.20
N ALA A 428 35.63 -26.46 -2.55
CA ALA A 428 36.17 -27.45 -1.61
C ALA A 428 36.89 -26.79 -0.42
N LEU A 429 37.65 -25.72 -0.67
CA LEU A 429 38.33 -24.97 0.40
C LEU A 429 37.35 -24.28 1.36
N ARG A 430 36.22 -23.79 0.84
CA ARG A 430 35.14 -23.21 1.65
C ARG A 430 34.46 -24.27 2.53
N ILE A 431 34.16 -25.45 1.98
CA ILE A 431 33.61 -26.59 2.76
C ILE A 431 34.57 -27.00 3.88
N LEU A 432 35.85 -27.20 3.56
CA LEU A 432 36.86 -27.56 4.55
C LEU A 432 37.03 -26.49 5.64
N ARG A 433 36.78 -25.23 5.33
CA ARG A 433 36.85 -24.15 6.32
C ARG A 433 35.69 -24.24 7.31
N LEU A 434 34.46 -24.48 6.86
CA LEU A 434 33.29 -24.68 7.73
C LEU A 434 33.54 -25.85 8.69
N PHE A 435 34.06 -26.97 8.18
CA PHE A 435 34.47 -28.10 9.03
C PHE A 435 35.53 -27.72 10.05
N ARG A 436 36.61 -27.03 9.64
CA ARG A 436 37.68 -26.60 10.54
C ARG A 436 37.23 -25.62 11.63
N GLN A 437 36.15 -24.89 11.39
CA GLN A 437 35.54 -23.99 12.37
C GLN A 437 34.60 -24.73 13.33
N GLY A 438 34.40 -26.04 13.15
CA GLY A 438 33.47 -26.85 13.95
C GLY A 438 32.01 -26.56 13.62
N LEU A 439 31.74 -25.97 12.45
CA LEU A 439 30.41 -25.56 12.05
C LEU A 439 29.67 -26.65 11.28
N TRP A 440 30.40 -27.58 10.67
CA TRP A 440 29.86 -28.75 9.96
C TRP A 440 30.44 -30.03 10.57
N GLU A 441 29.62 -31.07 10.59
CA GLU A 441 30.03 -32.40 11.01
C GLU A 441 30.89 -33.09 9.95
N GLU A 442 31.64 -34.11 10.37
CA GLU A 442 32.51 -34.89 9.47
C GLU A 442 31.70 -35.52 8.33
N THR A 443 30.52 -36.07 8.64
CA THR A 443 29.63 -36.71 7.68
C THR A 443 29.15 -35.72 6.60
N GLU A 444 28.69 -34.54 7.01
CA GLU A 444 28.21 -33.48 6.12
C GLU A 444 29.32 -32.98 5.20
N THR A 445 30.52 -32.79 5.78
CA THR A 445 31.72 -32.36 5.07
C THR A 445 32.16 -33.39 4.03
N TYR A 446 32.16 -34.67 4.41
CA TYR A 446 32.54 -35.75 3.51
C TYR A 446 31.56 -35.90 2.35
N GLU A 447 30.25 -35.90 2.62
CA GLU A 447 29.22 -35.98 1.59
C GLU A 447 29.30 -34.79 0.63
N ALA A 448 29.48 -33.58 1.17
CA ALA A 448 29.65 -32.37 0.40
C ALA A 448 30.85 -32.44 -0.56
N LEU A 449 32.03 -32.83 -0.06
CA LEU A 449 33.24 -32.96 -0.88
C LEU A 449 33.12 -34.09 -1.92
N ARG A 450 32.57 -35.24 -1.52
CA ARG A 450 32.36 -36.39 -2.41
C ARG A 450 31.49 -36.00 -3.60
N GLU A 451 30.39 -35.31 -3.34
CA GLU A 451 29.46 -34.89 -4.38
C GLU A 451 30.01 -33.75 -5.26
N LEU A 452 30.82 -32.83 -4.69
CA LEU A 452 31.52 -31.80 -5.46
C LEU A 452 32.49 -32.42 -6.50
N VAL A 453 33.27 -33.43 -6.09
CA VAL A 453 34.19 -34.17 -6.96
C VAL A 453 33.44 -34.98 -8.02
N ALA A 454 32.27 -35.53 -7.68
CA ALA A 454 31.44 -36.27 -8.63
C ALA A 454 30.84 -35.36 -9.73
N ALA A 455 30.53 -34.11 -9.41
CA ALA A 455 30.04 -33.11 -10.37
C ALA A 455 31.11 -32.69 -11.39
N ASP A 456 32.36 -32.53 -10.96
CA ASP A 456 33.51 -32.19 -11.82
C ASP A 456 33.75 -33.27 -12.89
N LYS A 457 33.60 -34.55 -12.52
CA LYS A 457 33.72 -35.69 -13.45
C LYS A 457 32.61 -35.77 -14.51
N ARG A 458 31.49 -35.06 -14.33
CA ARG A 458 30.35 -35.05 -15.27
C ARG A 458 30.38 -33.92 -16.31
N GLN A 459 31.43 -33.10 -16.36
CA GLN A 459 31.70 -32.13 -17.44
C GLN A 459 32.86 -32.63 -18.33
N PRO A 460 32.64 -33.48 -19.35
CA PRO A 460 33.74 -34.03 -20.14
C PRO A 460 34.19 -33.13 -21.30
N ASP A 461 33.49 -32.02 -21.60
CA ASP A 461 33.71 -31.24 -22.84
C ASP A 461 34.57 -29.98 -22.70
N ARG A 462 35.37 -29.85 -21.64
CA ARG A 462 36.49 -28.89 -21.67
C ARG A 462 37.64 -29.49 -22.47
N ALA A 463 37.68 -29.13 -23.75
CA ALA A 463 38.67 -29.56 -24.74
C ALA A 463 40.12 -29.58 -24.20
N PRO A 464 40.92 -30.59 -24.57
CA PRO A 464 42.28 -30.73 -24.06
C PRO A 464 43.20 -29.69 -24.69
N TRP A 465 43.50 -28.64 -23.92
CA TRP A 465 44.74 -27.89 -24.08
C TRP A 465 45.90 -28.84 -23.81
N LEU A 466 46.64 -29.23 -24.85
CA LEU A 466 48.10 -29.45 -24.89
C LEU A 466 48.49 -30.25 -26.15
N LEU A 467 48.40 -29.64 -27.33
CA LEU A 467 49.26 -30.02 -28.45
C LEU A 467 50.61 -29.30 -28.28
N ARG A 468 51.57 -30.01 -27.66
CA ARG A 468 52.98 -29.67 -27.66
C ARG A 468 53.45 -29.48 -29.12
N ARG A 469 53.76 -28.24 -29.51
CA ARG A 469 54.65 -27.95 -30.64
C ARG A 469 56.03 -28.54 -30.33
N ARG A 470 56.37 -29.69 -30.94
CA ARG A 470 57.77 -30.06 -31.17
C ARG A 470 58.23 -29.32 -32.43
N GLY A 471 59.10 -28.33 -32.25
CA GLY A 471 59.90 -27.79 -33.36
C GLY A 471 61.00 -28.79 -33.75
N PRO A 472 61.38 -28.89 -35.04
CA PRO A 472 62.46 -29.76 -35.46
C PRO A 472 63.82 -29.19 -35.02
N ALA A 473 64.69 -30.10 -34.58
CA ALA A 473 66.06 -29.84 -34.19
C ALA A 473 66.90 -29.42 -35.41
N ARG A 474 67.84 -28.49 -35.17
CA ARG A 474 68.96 -28.18 -36.06
C ARG A 474 69.90 -29.38 -36.11
N GLU A 475 70.24 -29.85 -37.31
CA GLU A 475 71.49 -30.56 -37.57
C GLU A 475 72.57 -29.55 -37.96
N LYS A 476 73.74 -29.70 -37.35
CA LYS A 476 75.02 -29.17 -37.77
C LYS A 476 75.85 -30.35 -38.29
N GLU A 477 76.59 -30.06 -39.35
CA GLU A 477 77.52 -30.90 -40.14
C GLU A 477 76.90 -31.71 -41.28
#